data_AF-A0A519VQQ5-F1
#
_entry.id   AF-A0A519VQQ5-F1
#
_cell.length_a   1.000
_cell.length_b   1.000
_cell.length_c   1.000
_cell.angle_alpha   90.00
_cell.angle_beta   90.00
_cell.angle_gamma   90.00
#
_symmetry.space_group_name_H-M   'P 1'
#
loop_
_entity.id
_entity.type
_entity.pdbx_description
1 polymer ?
#
loop_
_entity_poly.entity_id
_entity_poly.type
_entity_poly.pdbx_seq_one_letter_code
_entity_poly.pdbx_strand_id
1 'polypeptide(L)'
;MNILLVSAALLLSFSAQAQLRVSLLAPAAVPAALQRSGRVVQALRYTDRTGTYTVLATEIAPRPDPAAQSSEGQRADLYAYHYPATGLAPTWQVHDFADD
;
A
#
# COMPACT_ATOMS: atom_id res chain seq x y z
N MET A 1 19.47 42.00 22.71
CA MET A 1 19.06 40.63 22.34
C MET A 1 18.73 40.64 20.86
N ASN A 2 19.58 40.06 20.02
CA ASN A 2 19.55 40.22 18.57
C ASN A 2 18.33 39.52 17.97
N ILE A 3 17.33 40.28 17.52
CA ILE A 3 16.11 39.77 16.85
C ILE A 3 16.48 38.93 15.60
N LEU A 4 17.57 39.28 14.92
CA LEU A 4 18.12 38.52 13.79
C LEU A 4 18.55 37.08 14.14
N LEU A 5 19.08 36.85 15.34
CA LEU A 5 19.49 35.52 15.79
C LEU A 5 18.28 34.64 16.15
N VAL A 6 17.23 35.26 16.70
CA VAL A 6 15.98 34.57 17.03
C VAL A 6 15.24 34.16 15.75
N SER A 7 15.14 35.05 14.76
CA SER A 7 14.51 34.75 13.47
C SER A 7 15.24 33.66 12.68
N ALA A 8 16.58 33.65 12.71
CA ALA A 8 17.37 32.61 12.07
C ALA A 8 17.20 31.22 12.73
N ALA A 9 17.08 31.16 14.05
CA ALA A 9 16.83 29.91 14.78
C ALA A 9 15.42 29.34 14.54
N LEU A 10 14.41 30.21 14.40
CA LEU A 10 13.04 29.80 14.06
C LEU A 10 12.93 29.19 12.66
N LEU A 11 13.65 29.73 11.66
CA LEU A 11 13.62 29.21 10.29
C LEU A 11 14.30 27.84 10.13
N LEU A 12 15.32 27.54 10.95
CA LEU A 12 16.00 26.24 10.98
C LEU A 12 15.17 25.13 11.67
N SER A 13 14.11 25.51 12.39
CA SER A 13 13.28 24.57 13.16
C SER A 13 12.19 23.87 12.34
N PHE A 14 11.96 24.29 11.08
CA PHE A 14 10.84 23.81 10.25
C PHE A 14 11.19 22.71 9.25
N SER A 15 12.45 22.26 9.14
CA SER A 15 12.88 21.37 8.05
C SER A 15 12.80 19.87 8.35
N ALA A 16 12.47 19.46 9.58
CA ALA A 16 12.31 18.05 9.92
C ALA A 16 10.89 17.56 9.59
N GLN A 17 10.48 17.66 8.32
CA GLN A 17 9.28 16.95 7.89
C GLN A 17 9.60 15.45 7.91
N ALA A 18 8.94 14.71 8.81
CA ALA A 18 8.93 13.26 8.82
C ALA A 18 8.14 12.76 7.59
N GLN A 19 8.73 12.90 6.40
CA GLN A 19 8.14 12.38 5.17
C GLN A 19 8.19 10.85 5.21
N LEU A 20 7.03 10.24 5.02
CA LEU A 20 6.89 8.81 4.84
C LEU A 20 7.72 8.39 3.63
N ARG A 21 8.77 7.60 3.84
CA ARG A 21 9.57 7.06 2.73
C ARG A 21 8.80 5.91 2.13
N VAL A 22 8.24 6.11 0.95
CA VAL A 22 7.54 5.09 0.16
C VAL A 22 8.41 4.75 -1.06
N SER A 23 8.50 3.47 -1.36
CA SER A 23 9.28 2.94 -2.49
C SER A 23 8.49 1.85 -3.21
N LEU A 24 8.59 1.82 -4.54
CA LEU A 24 8.07 0.71 -5.33
C LEU A 24 8.94 -0.54 -5.11
N LEU A 25 8.28 -1.68 -4.93
CA LEU A 25 8.93 -2.99 -4.91
C LEU A 25 8.84 -3.59 -6.30
N ALA A 26 9.98 -4.01 -6.84
CA ALA A 26 10.01 -4.83 -8.05
C ALA A 26 9.26 -6.15 -7.79
N PRO A 27 8.58 -6.75 -8.79
CA PRO A 27 7.85 -8.00 -8.61
C PRO A 27 8.68 -9.14 -8.02
N ALA A 28 9.94 -9.26 -8.43
CA ALA A 28 10.88 -10.27 -7.91
C ALA A 28 11.30 -10.05 -6.45
N ALA A 29 11.11 -8.84 -5.91
CA ALA A 29 11.40 -8.48 -4.53
C ALA A 29 10.22 -8.74 -3.59
N VAL A 30 9.04 -9.11 -4.11
CA VAL A 30 7.88 -9.45 -3.29
C VAL A 30 8.02 -10.89 -2.81
N PRO A 31 8.05 -11.17 -1.49
CA PRO A 31 8.19 -12.52 -1.00
C PRO A 31 7.03 -13.41 -1.45
N ALA A 32 7.34 -14.56 -2.05
CA ALA A 32 6.33 -15.49 -2.55
C ALA A 32 5.48 -16.14 -1.43
N ALA A 33 5.99 -16.14 -0.19
CA ALA A 33 5.34 -16.72 0.97
C ALA A 33 4.23 -15.85 1.59
N LEU A 34 4.03 -14.61 1.12
CA LEU A 34 2.97 -13.74 1.65
C LEU A 34 1.59 -14.29 1.28
N GLN A 35 0.72 -14.44 2.27
CA GLN A 35 -0.66 -14.88 2.07
C GLN A 35 -1.45 -13.81 1.35
N ARG A 36 -1.93 -14.10 0.14
CA ARG A 36 -2.73 -13.19 -0.69
C ARG A 36 -3.57 -13.97 -1.69
N SER A 37 -4.60 -13.32 -2.19
CA SER A 37 -5.37 -13.77 -3.36
C SER A 37 -4.96 -12.98 -4.60
N GLY A 38 -5.11 -13.57 -5.77
CA GLY A 38 -4.86 -12.89 -7.03
C GLY A 38 -3.38 -12.62 -7.37
N ARG A 39 -3.19 -11.96 -8.51
CA ARG A 39 -1.90 -11.57 -9.06
C ARG A 39 -1.52 -10.19 -8.54
N VAL A 40 -0.27 -10.00 -8.12
CA VAL A 40 0.24 -8.67 -7.75
C VAL A 40 0.27 -7.76 -8.96
N VAL A 41 -0.38 -6.61 -8.83
CA VAL A 41 -0.33 -5.51 -9.81
C VAL A 41 0.53 -4.36 -9.32
N GLN A 42 0.63 -4.17 -8.01
CA GLN A 42 1.48 -3.15 -7.40
C GLN A 42 2.00 -3.62 -6.06
N ALA A 43 3.25 -3.25 -5.76
CA ALA A 43 3.87 -3.52 -4.47
C ALA A 43 4.65 -2.30 -4.02
N LEU A 44 4.46 -1.93 -2.76
CA LEU A 44 5.09 -0.78 -2.12
C LEU A 44 5.74 -1.22 -0.82
N ARG A 45 6.92 -0.66 -0.52
CA ARG A 45 7.51 -0.70 0.81
C ARG A 45 7.53 0.71 1.36
N TYR A 46 7.10 0.86 2.60
CA TYR A 46 7.26 2.11 3.33
C TYR A 46 7.85 1.88 4.71
N THR A 47 8.41 2.94 5.30
CA THR A 47 8.85 2.94 6.70
C THR A 47 8.32 4.17 7.39
N ASP A 48 7.68 3.95 8.54
CA ASP A 48 7.21 5.00 9.44
C ASP A 48 7.86 4.85 10.82
N ARG A 49 7.31 5.56 11.82
CA ARG A 49 7.80 5.50 13.20
C ARG A 49 7.55 4.16 13.91
N THR A 50 6.65 3.33 13.40
CA THR A 50 6.27 2.04 13.98
C THR A 50 6.97 0.86 13.30
N GLY A 51 7.50 1.04 12.09
CA GLY A 51 8.36 0.05 11.45
C GLY A 51 8.40 0.15 9.93
N THR A 52 8.88 -0.92 9.31
CA THR A 52 8.86 -1.13 7.86
C THR A 52 7.71 -2.04 7.49
N TYR A 53 7.00 -1.70 6.42
CA TYR A 53 5.81 -2.40 5.96
C TYR A 53 5.82 -2.62 4.47
N THR A 54 5.10 -3.64 4.04
CA THR A 54 4.85 -3.94 2.64
C THR A 54 3.36 -3.84 2.37
N VAL A 55 2.99 -3.13 1.32
CA VAL A 55 1.61 -3.05 0.83
C VAL A 55 1.55 -3.66 -0.56
N LEU A 56 0.62 -4.58 -0.77
CA LEU A 56 0.37 -5.19 -2.07
C LEU A 56 -1.01 -4.81 -2.55
N ALA A 57 -1.13 -4.46 -3.84
CA ALA A 57 -2.38 -4.51 -4.56
C ALA A 57 -2.38 -5.73 -5.47
N THR A 58 -3.48 -6.47 -5.49
CA THR A 58 -3.62 -7.69 -6.30
C THR A 58 -4.96 -7.73 -7.01
N GLU A 59 -4.98 -8.28 -8.21
CA GLU A 59 -6.19 -8.46 -9.02
C GLU A 59 -6.51 -9.95 -9.22
N ILE A 60 -7.79 -10.29 -9.24
CA ILE A 60 -8.28 -11.51 -9.87
C ILE A 60 -8.98 -11.09 -11.16
N ALA A 61 -8.59 -11.73 -12.27
CA ALA A 61 -9.13 -11.43 -13.59
C ALA A 61 -10.67 -11.52 -13.62
N PRO A 62 -11.33 -10.78 -14.53
CA PRO A 62 -12.77 -10.81 -14.67
C PRO A 62 -13.31 -12.24 -14.79
N ARG A 63 -14.36 -12.53 -14.04
CA ARG A 63 -15.11 -13.79 -14.09
C ARG A 63 -16.61 -13.50 -14.08
N PRO A 64 -17.45 -14.44 -14.55
CA PRO A 64 -18.90 -14.27 -14.51
C PRO A 64 -19.35 -13.88 -13.11
N ASP A 65 -20.08 -12.78 -13.01
CA ASP A 65 -20.57 -12.29 -11.73
C ASP A 65 -21.78 -13.13 -11.28
N PRO A 66 -21.69 -13.86 -10.16
CA PRO A 66 -22.81 -14.65 -9.66
C PRO A 66 -24.00 -13.79 -9.22
N ALA A 67 -23.81 -12.49 -8.99
CA ALA A 67 -24.88 -11.57 -8.64
C ALA A 67 -25.51 -10.86 -9.86
N ALA A 68 -24.94 -11.02 -11.05
CA ALA A 68 -25.43 -10.37 -12.24
C ALA A 68 -26.82 -10.89 -12.65
N GLN A 69 -27.70 -9.95 -12.98
CA GLN A 69 -29.04 -10.28 -13.50
C GLN A 69 -29.00 -10.68 -14.98
N SER A 70 -27.89 -10.41 -15.67
CA SER A 70 -27.64 -10.81 -17.05
C SER A 70 -26.51 -11.84 -17.13
N SER A 71 -26.54 -12.68 -18.16
CA SER A 71 -25.47 -13.66 -18.43
C SER A 71 -24.14 -13.04 -18.87
N GLU A 72 -24.09 -11.72 -19.05
CA GLU A 72 -22.91 -11.00 -19.53
C GLU A 72 -22.16 -10.27 -18.42
N GLY A 73 -22.72 -10.15 -17.22
CA GLY A 73 -22.05 -9.48 -16.10
C GLY A 73 -20.72 -10.14 -15.76
N GLN A 74 -19.64 -9.36 -15.81
CA GLN A 74 -18.31 -9.77 -15.38
C GLN A 74 -17.92 -8.96 -14.15
N ARG A 75 -17.18 -9.60 -13.25
CA ARG A 75 -16.63 -8.97 -12.07
C ARG A 75 -15.14 -9.30 -11.95
N ALA A 76 -14.33 -8.27 -11.72
CA ALA A 76 -12.95 -8.42 -11.26
C ALA A 76 -12.87 -8.12 -9.76
N ASP A 77 -11.99 -8.82 -9.04
CA ASP A 77 -11.72 -8.51 -7.64
C ASP A 77 -10.38 -7.80 -7.50
N LEU A 78 -10.38 -6.73 -6.72
CA LEU A 78 -9.19 -6.00 -6.32
C LEU A 78 -9.00 -6.15 -4.82
N TYR A 79 -7.78 -6.49 -4.41
CA TYR A 79 -7.42 -6.55 -2.99
C TYR A 79 -6.24 -5.65 -2.70
N ALA A 80 -6.25 -5.08 -1.50
CA ALA A 80 -5.07 -4.46 -0.90
C ALA A 80 -4.73 -5.19 0.40
N TYR A 81 -3.45 -5.50 0.57
CA TYR A 81 -2.92 -6.19 1.76
C TYR A 81 -1.80 -5.39 2.38
N HIS A 82 -1.72 -5.40 3.70
CA HIS A 82 -0.60 -4.81 4.43
C HIS A 82 0.07 -5.82 5.34
N TYR A 83 1.40 -5.82 5.30
CA TYR A 83 2.23 -6.74 6.05
C TYR A 83 3.30 -5.97 6.84
N PRO A 84 3.61 -6.39 8.07
CA PRO A 84 4.82 -5.97 8.76
C PRO A 84 6.05 -6.52 8.03
N ALA A 85 7.23 -5.95 8.29
CA ALA A 85 8.48 -6.43 7.72
C ALA A 85 8.74 -7.93 7.96
N THR A 86 8.29 -8.43 9.12
CA THR A 86 8.37 -9.82 9.52
C THR A 86 6.96 -10.35 9.76
N GLY A 87 6.40 -11.06 8.78
CA GLY A 87 5.07 -11.66 8.89
C GLY A 87 4.58 -12.12 7.53
N LEU A 88 3.92 -13.29 7.51
CA LEU A 88 3.35 -13.85 6.27
C LEU A 88 1.86 -13.56 6.12
N ALA A 89 1.18 -13.29 7.24
CA ALA A 89 -0.23 -12.93 7.28
C ALA A 89 -0.39 -11.40 7.23
N PRO A 90 -1.43 -10.89 6.54
CA PRO A 90 -1.71 -9.47 6.52
C PRO A 90 -2.22 -8.99 7.89
N THR A 91 -1.84 -7.80 8.32
CA THR A 91 -2.43 -7.15 9.50
C THR A 91 -3.78 -6.51 9.18
N TRP A 92 -3.96 -6.09 7.92
CA TRP A 92 -5.25 -5.67 7.39
C TRP A 92 -5.34 -6.01 5.91
N GLN A 93 -6.58 -6.18 5.45
CA GLN A 93 -6.94 -6.43 4.07
C GLN A 93 -8.15 -5.57 3.70
N VAL A 94 -8.13 -5.03 2.49
CA VAL A 94 -9.30 -4.42 1.84
C VAL A 94 -9.62 -5.28 0.62
N HIS A 95 -10.91 -5.53 0.40
CA HIS A 95 -11.43 -6.20 -0.78
C HIS A 95 -12.44 -5.26 -1.42
N ASP A 96 -12.24 -5.01 -2.71
CA ASP A 96 -13.12 -4.22 -3.56
C ASP A 96 -13.41 -5.00 -4.86
N PHE A 97 -14.40 -4.56 -5.61
CA PHE A 97 -14.76 -5.14 -6.88
C PHE A 97 -14.91 -4.06 -7.94
N ALA A 98 -14.46 -4.38 -9.14
CA ALA A 98 -14.77 -3.60 -10.33
C ALA A 98 -15.83 -4.38 -11.10
N ASP A 99 -17.00 -3.78 -11.20
CA ASP A 99 -18.10 -4.25 -12.05
C ASP A 99 -18.08 -3.38 -13.32
N ASP A 100 -18.16 -4.01 -14.49
CA ASP A 100 -18.33 -3.33 -15.79
C ASP A 100 -19.81 -3.09 -16.12
#